data_AF-A0A512HQX1-F1
#
_entry.id   AF-A0A512HQX1-F1
#
_cell.length_a   1.000
_cell.length_b   1.000
_cell.length_c   1.000
_cell.angle_alpha   90.00
_cell.angle_beta   90.00
_cell.angle_gamma   90.00
#
_symmetry.space_group_name_H-M   'P 1'
#
loop_
_entity.id
_entity.type
_entity.pdbx_description
1 polymer ?
#
loop_
_entity_poly.entity_id
_entity_poly.type
_entity_poly.pdbx_seq_one_letter_code
_entity_poly.pdbx_strand_id
1 'polypeptide(L)'
;MKWFTPRSPRDRSIALTAPTLEGSTWPPADPAARSGFGAATTHRLGLDAAFTPEAHEIADLLTARLLPLLPFEASAEDLPHVVHLLRSAAQAGAGIGIVDARDTSLAPGRMGADVAGALGEADRDLPPMPASLRACARYLLHAGHHVARVGTGVVPALEAALERSTATD
;
A
#
# COMPACT_ATOMS: atom_id res chain seq x y z
N MET A 1 16.42 -25.13 35.26
CA MET A 1 15.59 -23.97 34.87
C MET A 1 16.23 -23.28 33.66
N LYS A 2 15.78 -23.59 32.44
CA LYS A 2 16.23 -22.90 31.20
C LYS A 2 15.09 -22.00 30.72
N TRP A 3 15.14 -20.71 31.08
CA TRP A 3 14.04 -19.75 30.90
C TRP A 3 14.13 -18.87 29.65
N PHE A 4 15.03 -19.15 28.72
CA PHE A 4 15.08 -18.45 27.44
C PHE A 4 15.47 -19.43 26.35
N THR A 5 14.47 -19.99 25.66
CA THR A 5 14.69 -20.43 24.28
C THR A 5 14.76 -19.14 23.47
N PRO A 6 15.87 -18.82 22.79
CA PRO A 6 15.87 -17.76 21.80
C PRO A 6 14.83 -18.19 20.78
N ARG A 7 13.67 -17.54 20.80
CA ARG A 7 12.68 -17.72 19.77
C ARG A 7 13.37 -17.14 18.54
N SER A 8 13.90 -18.02 17.68
CA SER A 8 14.47 -17.62 16.40
C SER A 8 13.51 -16.60 15.81
N PRO A 9 13.95 -15.38 15.45
CA PRO A 9 13.08 -14.46 14.75
C PRO A 9 12.60 -15.25 13.54
N ARG A 10 11.32 -15.63 13.56
CA ARG A 10 10.72 -16.24 12.38
C ARG A 10 10.89 -15.15 11.35
N ASP A 11 11.65 -15.43 10.31
CA ASP A 11 11.76 -14.57 9.13
C ASP A 11 10.35 -14.48 8.55
N ARG A 12 9.58 -13.53 9.09
CA ARG A 12 8.18 -13.29 8.77
C ARG A 12 8.19 -12.28 7.65
N SER A 13 8.82 -12.65 6.56
CA SER A 13 8.71 -11.95 5.30
C SER A 13 7.65 -12.64 4.44
N ILE A 14 6.96 -11.88 3.61
CA ILE A 14 6.06 -12.39 2.57
C ILE A 14 6.54 -11.88 1.21
N ALA A 15 6.03 -12.47 0.12
CA ALA A 15 6.39 -12.03 -1.22
C ALA A 15 5.86 -10.62 -1.47
N LEU A 16 6.70 -9.75 -2.01
CA LEU A 16 6.28 -8.46 -2.53
C LEU A 16 5.62 -8.69 -3.90
N THR A 17 4.35 -8.32 -4.02
CA THR A 17 3.57 -8.48 -5.26
C THR A 17 3.12 -7.14 -5.80
N ALA A 18 3.03 -7.02 -7.12
CA ALA A 18 2.45 -5.83 -7.75
C ALA A 18 0.94 -5.75 -7.45
N PRO A 19 0.37 -4.55 -7.23
CA PRO A 19 -1.04 -4.36 -6.93
C PRO A 19 -1.94 -4.75 -8.12
N THR A 20 -3.09 -5.34 -7.83
CA THR A 20 -4.19 -5.58 -8.78
C THR A 20 -5.46 -4.89 -8.30
N LEU A 21 -6.29 -4.43 -9.23
CA LEU A 21 -7.52 -3.70 -8.90
C LEU A 21 -8.55 -4.57 -8.17
N GLU A 22 -8.65 -5.85 -8.55
CA GLU A 22 -9.47 -6.85 -7.87
C GLU A 22 -8.95 -7.21 -6.47
N GLY A 23 -7.74 -6.77 -6.10
CA GLY A 23 -7.14 -7.04 -4.80
C GLY A 23 -6.62 -8.46 -4.63
N SER A 24 -6.54 -9.27 -5.70
CA SER A 24 -6.03 -10.65 -5.67
C SER A 24 -4.58 -10.76 -5.19
N THR A 25 -3.79 -9.71 -5.37
CA THR A 25 -2.40 -9.62 -4.89
C THR A 25 -2.26 -8.87 -3.57
N TRP A 26 -3.37 -8.51 -2.91
CA TRP A 26 -3.31 -7.85 -1.62
C TRP A 26 -2.53 -8.72 -0.62
N PRO A 27 -1.55 -8.15 0.11
CA PRO A 27 -0.69 -8.94 0.96
C PRO A 27 -1.52 -9.68 2.02
N PRO A 28 -1.40 -11.01 2.13
CA PRO A 28 -2.13 -11.76 3.13
C PRO A 28 -1.61 -11.35 4.50
N ALA A 29 -2.43 -10.65 5.27
CA ALA A 29 -2.03 -10.31 6.62
C ALA A 29 -1.98 -11.58 7.46
N ASP A 30 -0.81 -11.91 8.01
CA ASP A 30 -0.63 -12.98 9.00
C ASP A 30 -1.61 -12.70 10.15
N PRO A 31 -2.49 -13.64 10.55
CA PRO A 31 -3.38 -13.45 11.70
C PRO A 31 -2.64 -13.01 12.98
N ALA A 32 -1.37 -13.39 13.15
CA ALA A 32 -0.54 -12.97 14.27
C ALA A 32 0.02 -11.54 14.12
N ALA A 33 0.06 -10.97 12.91
CA ALA A 33 0.48 -9.61 12.62
C ALA A 33 -0.70 -8.63 12.53
N ARG A 34 -1.90 -9.08 12.12
CA ARG A 34 -3.12 -8.25 11.94
C ARG A 34 -3.52 -7.40 13.16
N SER A 35 -3.16 -7.85 14.35
CA SER A 35 -3.47 -7.18 15.62
C SER A 35 -2.22 -7.06 16.50
N GLY A 36 -1.04 -7.17 15.90
CA GLY A 36 0.24 -7.18 16.60
C GLY A 36 0.78 -5.78 16.83
N PHE A 37 1.53 -5.61 17.92
CA PHE A 37 2.25 -4.36 18.21
C PHE A 37 3.15 -3.90 17.05
N GLY A 38 3.77 -4.85 16.32
CA GLY A 38 4.63 -4.57 15.16
C GLY A 38 3.88 -3.90 14.02
N ALA A 39 2.70 -4.41 13.66
CA ALA A 39 1.85 -3.80 12.63
C ALA A 39 1.37 -2.40 13.01
N ALA A 40 0.86 -2.22 14.24
CA ALA A 40 0.41 -0.91 14.72
C ALA A 40 1.56 0.13 14.78
N THR A 41 2.75 -0.31 15.19
CA THR A 41 3.95 0.54 15.20
C THR A 41 4.36 0.91 13.78
N THR A 42 4.42 -0.07 12.87
CA THR A 42 4.76 0.15 11.46
C THR A 42 3.76 1.08 10.79
N HIS A 43 2.47 0.89 11.08
CA HIS A 43 1.41 1.75 10.59
C HIS A 43 1.57 3.19 11.08
N ARG A 44 1.79 3.41 12.38
CA ARG A 44 2.04 4.76 12.92
C ARG A 44 3.26 5.43 12.29
N LEU A 45 4.39 4.72 12.21
CA LEU A 45 5.60 5.23 11.56
C LEU A 45 5.38 5.51 10.08
N GLY A 46 4.58 4.68 9.40
CA GLY A 46 4.19 4.87 8.01
C GLY A 46 3.34 6.12 7.80
N LEU A 47 2.38 6.39 8.69
CA LEU A 47 1.58 7.61 8.67
C LEU A 47 2.45 8.86 8.91
N ASP A 48 3.42 8.79 9.82
CA ASP A 48 4.36 9.90 10.02
C ASP A 48 5.24 10.10 8.76
N ALA A 49 5.72 9.00 8.16
CA ALA A 49 6.52 9.03 6.94
C ALA A 49 5.72 9.47 5.70
N ALA A 50 4.40 9.33 5.70
CA ALA A 50 3.52 9.78 4.62
C ALA A 50 3.64 11.30 4.40
N PHE A 51 4.08 12.07 5.40
CA PHE A 51 4.30 13.51 5.27
C PHE A 51 5.70 13.92 4.78
N THR A 52 6.56 12.96 4.44
CA THR A 52 7.87 13.25 3.84
C THR A 52 7.73 13.71 2.37
N PRO A 53 8.70 14.48 1.83
CA PRO A 53 8.67 14.88 0.42
C PRO A 53 8.59 13.69 -0.54
N GLU A 54 9.33 12.62 -0.25
CA GLU A 54 9.35 11.39 -1.05
C GLU A 54 7.95 10.73 -1.15
N ALA A 55 7.22 10.62 -0.04
CA ALA A 55 5.87 10.08 -0.05
C ALA A 55 4.89 10.95 -0.86
N HIS A 56 5.05 12.28 -0.82
CA HIS A 56 4.25 13.20 -1.63
C HIS A 56 4.55 13.05 -3.12
N GLU A 57 5.83 12.99 -3.50
CA GLU A 57 6.25 12.80 -4.90
C GLU A 57 5.71 11.50 -5.48
N ILE A 58 5.74 10.40 -4.71
CA ILE A 58 5.15 9.11 -5.12
C ILE A 58 3.63 9.24 -5.30
N ALA A 59 2.94 9.88 -4.35
CA ALA A 59 1.49 10.05 -4.41
C ALA A 59 1.05 10.91 -5.60
N ASP A 60 1.77 12.00 -5.87
CA ASP A 60 1.54 12.89 -7.01
C ASP A 60 1.79 12.17 -8.33
N LEU A 61 2.88 11.41 -8.43
CA LEU A 61 3.19 10.59 -9.61
C LEU A 61 2.09 9.55 -9.87
N LEU A 62 1.68 8.81 -8.85
CA LEU A 62 0.61 7.80 -8.98
C LEU A 62 -0.72 8.42 -9.35
N THR A 63 -1.04 9.58 -8.77
CA THR A 63 -2.27 10.32 -9.08
C THR A 63 -2.26 10.82 -10.51
N ALA A 64 -1.14 11.38 -10.98
CA ALA A 64 -1.01 11.88 -12.35
C ALA A 64 -1.07 10.75 -13.40
N ARG A 65 -0.51 9.57 -13.10
CA ARG A 65 -0.36 8.46 -14.06
C ARG A 65 -1.49 7.44 -14.01
N LEU A 66 -1.95 7.07 -12.82
CA LEU A 66 -2.87 5.95 -12.65
C LEU A 66 -4.32 6.39 -12.45
N LEU A 67 -4.57 7.56 -11.85
CA LEU A 67 -5.94 8.03 -11.61
C LEU A 67 -6.82 8.07 -12.88
N PRO A 68 -6.31 8.53 -14.04
CA PRO A 68 -7.11 8.54 -15.29
C PRO A 68 -7.54 7.15 -15.77
N LEU A 69 -6.91 6.08 -15.28
CA LEU A 69 -7.16 4.70 -15.67
C LEU A 69 -8.04 3.94 -14.67
N LEU A 70 -8.34 4.53 -13.51
CA LEU A 70 -9.11 3.86 -12.48
C LEU A 70 -10.62 4.00 -12.74
N PRO A 71 -11.39 2.90 -12.63
CA PRO A 71 -12.83 2.92 -12.88
C PRO A 71 -13.58 3.41 -11.63
N PHE A 72 -13.58 4.73 -11.43
CA PHE A 72 -14.42 5.37 -10.42
C PHE A 72 -15.31 6.45 -11.05
N GLU A 73 -16.49 6.61 -10.49
CA GLU A 73 -17.42 7.66 -10.86
C GLU A 73 -17.54 8.64 -9.69
N ALA A 74 -17.48 9.93 -10.00
CA ALA A 74 -17.69 11.01 -9.05
C ALA A 74 -18.50 12.12 -9.73
N SER A 75 -19.39 12.76 -8.98
CA SER A 75 -20.03 13.98 -9.45
C SER A 75 -18.97 15.09 -9.64
N ALA A 76 -19.25 16.10 -10.46
CA ALA A 76 -18.33 17.22 -10.64
C ALA A 76 -18.05 17.98 -9.32
N GLU A 77 -19.01 17.96 -8.39
CA GLU A 77 -18.90 18.56 -7.05
C GLU A 77 -17.99 17.73 -6.13
N ASP A 78 -18.09 16.40 -6.20
CA ASP A 78 -17.34 15.48 -5.33
C ASP A 78 -15.95 15.15 -5.88
N LEU A 79 -15.71 15.34 -7.17
CA LEU A 79 -14.47 14.94 -7.84
C LEU A 79 -13.20 15.44 -7.13
N PRO A 80 -13.08 16.71 -6.68
CA PRO A 80 -11.89 17.16 -5.95
C PRO A 80 -11.66 16.38 -4.65
N HIS A 81 -12.74 16.06 -3.93
CA HIS A 81 -12.67 15.29 -2.68
C HIS A 81 -12.26 13.84 -2.94
N VAL A 82 -12.80 13.23 -3.99
CA VAL A 82 -12.45 11.87 -4.41
C VAL A 82 -10.98 11.78 -4.82
N VAL A 83 -10.51 12.73 -5.63
CA VAL A 83 -9.09 12.83 -6.02
C VAL A 83 -8.19 12.97 -4.80
N HIS A 84 -8.56 13.85 -3.86
CA HIS A 84 -7.78 14.07 -2.63
C HIS A 84 -7.74 12.81 -1.75
N LEU A 85 -8.85 12.08 -1.63
CA LEU A 85 -8.94 10.82 -0.89
C LEU A 85 -8.03 9.75 -1.53
N LEU A 86 -8.12 9.57 -2.84
CA LEU A 86 -7.34 8.59 -3.59
C LEU A 86 -5.84 8.88 -3.54
N ARG A 87 -5.47 10.17 -3.65
CA ARG A 87 -4.09 10.63 -3.45
C ARG A 87 -3.61 10.37 -2.02
N SER A 88 -4.44 10.64 -1.02
CA SER A 88 -4.11 10.38 0.39
C SER A 88 -3.89 8.90 0.67
N ALA A 89 -4.67 8.01 0.03
CA ALA A 89 -4.46 6.57 0.09
C ALA A 89 -3.09 6.18 -0.51
N ALA A 90 -2.75 6.69 -1.70
CA ALA A 90 -1.43 6.48 -2.30
C ALA A 90 -0.28 6.97 -1.39
N GLN A 91 -0.46 8.16 -0.79
CA GLN A 91 0.52 8.78 0.11
C GLN A 91 0.73 7.98 1.39
N ALA A 92 -0.34 7.49 2.02
CA ALA A 92 -0.26 6.62 3.19
C ALA A 92 0.47 5.31 2.85
N GLY A 93 0.17 4.73 1.68
CA GLY A 93 0.86 3.55 1.17
C GLY A 93 2.35 3.78 0.98
N ALA A 94 2.72 4.89 0.34
CA ALA A 94 4.09 5.29 0.14
C ALA A 94 4.83 5.47 1.47
N GLY A 95 4.22 6.12 2.47
CA GLY A 95 4.79 6.24 3.81
C GLY A 95 5.10 4.88 4.46
N ILE A 96 4.16 3.93 4.38
CA ILE A 96 4.39 2.56 4.87
C ILE A 96 5.52 1.87 4.08
N GLY A 97 5.58 2.05 2.76
CA GLY A 97 6.64 1.49 1.91
C GLY A 97 8.02 2.08 2.16
N ILE A 98 8.11 3.36 2.52
CA ILE A 98 9.37 4.01 2.93
C ILE A 98 9.88 3.41 4.24
N VAL A 99 8.98 3.12 5.19
CA VAL A 99 9.35 2.43 6.44
C VAL A 99 9.83 1.00 6.15
N ASP A 100 9.12 0.26 5.29
CA ASP A 100 9.50 -1.09 4.85
C ASP A 100 10.88 -1.10 4.14
N ALA A 101 11.15 -0.12 3.28
CA ALA A 101 12.40 0.00 2.55
C ALA A 101 13.63 0.25 3.44
N ARG A 102 13.45 0.73 4.67
CA ARG A 102 14.54 0.92 5.65
C ARG A 102 15.04 -0.40 6.24
N ASP A 103 14.24 -1.47 6.16
CA ASP A 103 14.68 -2.79 6.61
C ASP A 103 15.59 -3.44 5.55
N THR A 104 16.89 -3.16 5.66
CA THR A 104 17.91 -3.70 4.75
C THR A 104 18.14 -5.21 4.92
N SER A 105 17.52 -5.85 5.91
CA SER A 105 17.63 -7.31 6.09
C SER A 105 16.71 -8.08 5.14
N LEU A 106 15.70 -7.43 4.57
CA LEU A 106 14.76 -8.03 3.64
C LEU A 106 15.29 -8.03 2.20
N ALA A 107 15.19 -9.17 1.52
CA ALA A 107 15.52 -9.27 0.10
C ALA A 107 14.59 -8.35 -0.75
N PRO A 108 15.03 -7.86 -1.92
CA PRO A 108 14.28 -6.89 -2.73
C PRO A 108 12.85 -7.32 -3.11
N GLY A 109 12.60 -8.62 -3.30
CA GLY A 109 11.28 -9.18 -3.64
C GLY A 109 10.43 -9.56 -2.42
N ARG A 110 10.74 -9.02 -1.24
CA ARG A 110 10.13 -9.40 0.03
C ARG A 110 9.68 -8.15 0.80
N MET A 111 8.61 -8.32 1.58
CA MET A 111 8.10 -7.32 2.52
C MET A 111 7.90 -7.95 3.90
N GLY A 112 7.97 -7.16 4.96
CA GLY A 112 7.71 -7.62 6.32
C GLY A 112 6.25 -8.01 6.54
N ALA A 113 5.98 -9.02 7.37
CA ALA A 113 4.61 -9.40 7.74
C ALA A 113 3.90 -8.31 8.56
N ASP A 114 4.65 -7.55 9.36
CA ASP A 114 4.11 -6.39 10.09
C ASP A 114 3.70 -5.26 9.12
N VAL A 115 4.39 -5.12 7.98
CA VAL A 115 4.03 -4.17 6.91
C VAL A 115 2.72 -4.58 6.25
N ALA A 116 2.51 -5.89 6.01
CA ALA A 116 1.23 -6.40 5.53
C ALA A 116 0.09 -6.13 6.53
N GLY A 117 0.37 -6.26 7.83
CA GLY A 117 -0.54 -5.86 8.90
C GLY A 117 -0.85 -4.36 8.86
N ALA A 118 0.18 -3.51 8.71
CA ALA A 118 0.06 -2.06 8.63
C ALA A 118 -0.78 -1.59 7.43
N LEU A 119 -0.59 -2.19 6.26
CA LEU A 119 -1.46 -1.94 5.09
C LEU A 119 -2.92 -2.32 5.38
N GLY A 120 -3.14 -3.39 6.14
CA GLY A 120 -4.47 -3.78 6.62
C GLY A 120 -5.04 -2.85 7.69
N GLU A 121 -4.22 -2.11 8.44
CA GLU A 121 -4.69 -1.02 9.31
C GLU A 121 -5.09 0.19 8.46
N ALA A 122 -4.23 0.60 7.52
CA ALA A 122 -4.51 1.72 6.62
C ALA A 122 -5.78 1.49 5.77
N ASP A 123 -6.04 0.28 5.27
CA ASP A 123 -7.28 -0.09 4.54
C ASP A 123 -8.54 -0.04 5.44
N ARG A 124 -8.37 -0.21 6.76
CA ARG A 124 -9.46 -0.07 7.74
C ARG A 124 -9.72 1.38 8.12
N ASP A 125 -8.69 2.23 8.09
CA ASP A 125 -8.78 3.66 8.38
C ASP A 125 -9.36 4.47 7.21
N LEU A 126 -9.51 3.86 6.02
CA LEU A 126 -10.23 4.46 4.91
C LEU A 126 -11.67 4.80 5.32
N PRO A 127 -12.18 6.00 4.95
CA PRO A 127 -13.53 6.41 5.32
C PRO A 127 -14.59 5.52 4.62
N PRO A 128 -15.83 5.48 5.14
CA PRO A 128 -16.92 4.80 4.46
C PRO A 128 -17.12 5.34 3.04
N MET A 129 -17.16 4.46 2.04
CA MET A 129 -17.29 4.82 0.62
C MET A 129 -17.88 3.67 -0.20
N PRO A 130 -18.38 3.92 -1.43
CA PRO A 130 -18.84 2.87 -2.34
C PRO A 130 -17.75 1.82 -2.60
N ALA A 131 -18.16 0.57 -2.85
CA ALA A 131 -17.22 -0.55 -3.01
C ALA A 131 -16.23 -0.35 -4.18
N SER A 132 -16.69 0.23 -5.29
CA SER A 132 -15.85 0.56 -6.45
C SER A 132 -14.76 1.57 -6.10
N LEU A 133 -15.12 2.65 -5.39
CA LEU A 133 -14.17 3.65 -4.92
C LEU A 133 -13.19 3.06 -3.89
N ARG A 134 -13.68 2.18 -3.02
CA ARG A 134 -12.83 1.47 -2.05
C ARG A 134 -11.79 0.59 -2.73
N ALA A 135 -12.16 -0.11 -3.81
CA ALA A 135 -11.21 -0.90 -4.60
C ALA A 135 -10.11 -0.02 -5.20
N CYS A 136 -10.46 1.16 -5.73
CA CYS A 136 -9.49 2.14 -6.23
C CYS A 136 -8.57 2.68 -5.13
N ALA A 137 -9.13 3.05 -3.97
CA ALA A 137 -8.35 3.54 -2.83
C ALA A 137 -7.38 2.48 -2.31
N ARG A 138 -7.85 1.23 -2.19
CA ARG A 138 -7.03 0.09 -1.79
C ARG A 138 -5.93 -0.23 -2.81
N TYR A 139 -6.25 -0.16 -4.10
CA TYR A 139 -5.25 -0.29 -5.16
C TYR A 139 -4.16 0.77 -5.03
N LEU A 140 -4.53 2.04 -4.88
CA LEU A 140 -3.57 3.14 -4.75
C LEU A 140 -2.75 3.06 -3.46
N LEU A 141 -3.36 2.65 -2.35
CA LEU A 141 -2.66 2.35 -1.11
C LEU A 141 -1.57 1.28 -1.30
N HIS A 142 -1.90 0.19 -1.99
CA HIS A 142 -0.91 -0.85 -2.30
C HIS A 142 0.13 -0.39 -3.32
N ALA A 143 -0.26 0.38 -4.34
CA ALA A 143 0.65 0.94 -5.34
C ALA A 143 1.65 1.93 -4.72
N GLY A 144 1.21 2.77 -3.79
CA GLY A 144 2.08 3.66 -3.02
C GLY A 144 3.18 2.89 -2.30
N HIS A 145 2.80 1.84 -1.57
CA HIS A 145 3.75 0.96 -0.89
C HIS A 145 4.72 0.30 -1.89
N HIS A 146 4.18 -0.29 -2.95
CA HIS A 146 4.97 -0.99 -3.97
C HIS A 146 6.00 -0.08 -4.64
N VAL A 147 5.60 1.14 -5.02
CA VAL A 147 6.49 2.12 -5.66
C VAL A 147 7.56 2.62 -4.68
N ALA A 148 7.21 2.91 -3.43
CA ALA A 148 8.21 3.28 -2.41
C ALA A 148 9.23 2.15 -2.18
N ARG A 149 8.79 0.90 -2.28
CA ARG A 149 9.65 -0.26 -2.02
C ARG A 149 10.57 -0.64 -3.18
N VAL A 150 10.11 -0.49 -4.42
CA VAL A 150 10.83 -0.95 -5.65
C VAL A 150 11.40 0.22 -6.46
N GLY A 151 10.89 1.43 -6.24
CA GLY A 151 11.26 2.64 -6.96
C GLY A 151 10.26 3.01 -8.07
N THR A 152 10.28 4.27 -8.48
CA THR A 152 9.35 4.86 -9.46
C THR A 152 9.41 4.26 -10.86
N GLY A 153 10.48 3.51 -11.19
CA GLY A 153 10.62 2.81 -12.46
C GLY A 153 9.55 1.75 -12.74
N VAL A 154 8.79 1.32 -11.73
CA VAL A 154 7.69 0.33 -11.91
C VAL A 154 6.37 0.95 -12.35
N VAL A 155 6.21 2.28 -12.30
CA VAL A 155 4.93 2.94 -12.62
C VAL A 155 4.42 2.62 -14.04
N PRO A 156 5.26 2.61 -15.10
CA PRO A 156 4.80 2.21 -16.44
C PRO A 156 4.24 0.78 -16.50
N ALA A 157 4.76 -0.14 -15.68
CA ALA A 157 4.26 -1.51 -15.62
C ALA A 157 2.90 -1.59 -14.92
N LEU A 158 2.67 -0.78 -13.89
CA LEU A 158 1.38 -0.65 -13.21
C LEU A 158 0.31 -0.06 -14.13
N GLU A 159 0.68 0.98 -14.89
CA GLU A 159 -0.17 1.63 -15.89
C GLU A 159 -0.61 0.63 -16.97
N ALA A 160 0.35 -0.09 -17.57
CA ALA A 160 0.05 -1.10 -18.58
C ALA A 160 -0.80 -2.26 -18.02
N ALA A 161 -0.71 -2.57 -16.73
CA ALA A 161 -1.56 -3.57 -16.09
C ALA A 161 -3.01 -3.08 -15.96
N LEU A 162 -3.23 -1.83 -15.56
CA LEU A 162 -4.57 -1.23 -15.49
C LEU A 162 -5.24 -1.14 -16.86
N GLU A 163 -4.52 -0.71 -17.89
CA GLU A 163 -5.04 -0.63 -19.27
C GLU A 163 -5.53 -1.99 -19.79
N ARG A 164 -4.82 -3.09 -19.45
CA ARG A 164 -5.25 -4.44 -19.82
C ARG A 164 -6.49 -4.88 -19.06
N SER A 165 -6.59 -4.53 -17.78
CA SER A 165 -7.76 -4.86 -16.96
C SER A 165 -9.02 -4.14 -17.46
N THR A 166 -8.92 -2.87 -17.85
CA THR A 166 -10.07 -2.11 -18.36
C THR A 166 -10.45 -2.44 -19.80
N ALA A 167 -9.55 -3.04 -20.59
CA ALA A 167 -9.86 -3.50 -21.95
C ALA A 167 -10.60 -4.86 -22.00
N THR A 168 -10.72 -5.56 -20.87
CA THR A 168 -11.32 -6.90 -20.78
C THR A 168 -12.79 -6.86 -20.31
N ASP A 169 -13.26 -5.71 -19.82
CA ASP A 169 -14.65 -5.42 -19.45
C ASP A 169 -15.41 -4.70 -20.57
#